data_AF-A0A401RTD4-F1
#
_entry.id   AF-A0A401RTD4-F1
#
_cell.length_a   1.000
_cell.length_b   1.000
_cell.length_c   1.000
_cell.angle_alpha   90.00
_cell.angle_beta   90.00
_cell.angle_gamma   90.00
#
_symmetry.space_group_name_H-M   'P 1'
#
loop_
_entity.id
_entity.type
_entity.pdbx_description
1 polymer ?
#
loop_
_entity_poly.entity_id
_entity_poly.type
_entity_poly.pdbx_seq_one_letter_code
_entity_poly.pdbx_strand_id
1 'polypeptide(L)'
;MHAARVTNGLLLSRLLVNTRGTDTLFCGMKNASNLHPKLRANLGRIDHVWSQEEVALLRELEVRFAGCKFINKSIASILKTNTPKQISDKCSALANIPMEGQIPNESMTGNDSHESEAESVQENSNDQNPHQSASRRTPASIPKHRDVDNQLTQAEELLSARNDLVTLALGVGLVESITNLLMNNRKRQRKHKRPQKDQAKRHKRTGNNTGAKRRWAARRALFRATQQLYKTNRRQLAREIMGTLTSSTCPLSKEELETCFYKKLSSPNQKSNINK
;
A
#
# COMPACT_ATOMS: atom_id res chain seq x y z
N MET A 1 61.47 14.97 -40.08
CA MET A 1 60.20 15.33 -40.76
C MET A 1 59.10 15.39 -39.71
N HIS A 2 58.57 16.59 -39.49
CA HIS A 2 57.64 16.93 -38.41
C HIS A 2 56.20 16.49 -38.73
N ALA A 3 55.55 15.81 -37.77
CA ALA A 3 54.10 15.62 -37.77
C ALA A 3 53.48 16.48 -36.66
N ALA A 4 52.88 17.60 -37.06
CA ALA A 4 52.01 18.41 -36.22
C ALA A 4 50.59 17.85 -36.29
N ARG A 5 49.96 17.58 -35.14
CA ARG A 5 48.51 17.41 -35.06
C ARG A 5 47.93 18.44 -34.10
N VAL A 6 47.06 19.25 -34.70
CA VAL A 6 46.33 20.39 -34.19
C VAL A 6 45.30 19.94 -33.16
N THR A 7 45.34 20.56 -31.98
CA THR A 7 44.30 20.49 -30.96
C THR A 7 43.25 21.57 -31.25
N ASN A 8 42.03 21.16 -31.62
CA ASN A 8 40.90 22.09 -31.67
C ASN A 8 40.31 22.24 -30.26
N GLY A 9 40.61 23.38 -29.65
CA GLY A 9 39.89 23.89 -28.51
C GLY A 9 38.51 24.42 -28.93
N LEU A 10 37.50 24.14 -28.12
CA LEU A 10 36.22 24.84 -28.15
C LEU A 10 35.94 25.33 -26.73
N LEU A 11 36.30 26.60 -26.53
CA LEU A 11 35.94 27.44 -25.40
C LEU A 11 34.44 27.72 -25.44
N LEU A 12 33.74 27.35 -24.38
CA LEU A 12 32.40 27.88 -24.08
C LEU A 12 32.43 28.49 -22.68
N SER A 13 32.77 29.78 -22.68
CA SER A 13 32.64 30.70 -21.55
C SER A 13 31.19 31.19 -21.46
N ARG A 14 30.49 30.93 -20.34
CA ARG A 14 29.38 31.75 -19.81
C ARG A 14 29.43 31.67 -18.27
N LEU A 15 30.05 32.65 -17.61
CA LEU A 15 29.44 33.86 -17.02
C LEU A 15 28.49 33.58 -15.82
N LEU A 16 29.12 33.64 -14.63
CA LEU A 16 28.70 34.28 -13.37
C LEU A 16 27.23 34.71 -13.22
N VAL A 17 26.55 34.20 -12.18
CA VAL A 17 25.91 35.03 -11.15
C VAL A 17 26.02 34.31 -9.79
N ASN A 18 26.94 34.79 -8.96
CA ASN A 18 27.01 34.50 -7.53
C ASN A 18 26.39 35.70 -6.81
N THR A 19 25.21 35.53 -6.21
CA THR A 19 24.66 36.52 -5.26
C THR A 19 24.78 35.96 -3.84
N ARG A 20 25.82 36.42 -3.15
CA ARG A 20 25.97 36.32 -1.70
C ARG A 20 25.00 37.29 -1.01
N GLY A 21 24.31 36.78 0.02
CA GLY A 21 24.16 37.40 1.34
C GLY A 21 23.46 38.75 1.47
N THR A 22 22.28 38.73 2.07
CA THR A 22 21.86 39.75 3.04
C THR A 22 21.17 39.08 4.23
N ASP A 23 21.95 38.90 5.30
CA ASP A 23 21.42 38.94 6.66
C ASP A 23 20.89 40.34 6.91
N THR A 24 19.60 40.48 7.21
CA THR A 24 19.10 41.67 7.91
C THR A 24 17.90 41.26 8.77
N LEU A 25 18.15 41.31 10.07
CA LEU A 25 17.18 41.39 11.15
C LEU A 25 16.11 42.44 10.84
N PHE A 26 14.83 42.08 10.90
CA PHE A 26 13.82 43.01 11.40
C PHE A 26 12.61 42.31 12.02
N CYS A 27 12.41 42.69 13.28
CA CYS A 27 11.28 42.58 14.20
C CYS A 27 9.98 41.89 13.75
N GLY A 28 9.70 40.80 14.46
CA GLY A 28 8.53 40.65 15.33
C GLY A 28 7.23 41.34 14.94
N MET A 29 6.20 40.53 14.70
CA MET A 29 4.88 40.77 15.31
C MET A 29 3.98 39.53 15.17
N LYS A 30 3.38 39.16 16.31
CA LYS A 30 2.10 38.47 16.47
C LYS A 30 2.08 36.95 16.30
N ASN A 31 2.54 36.31 17.37
CA ASN A 31 1.83 35.17 17.96
C ASN A 31 0.38 35.60 18.24
N ALA A 32 -0.52 35.31 17.31
CA ALA A 32 -1.95 35.38 17.55
C ALA A 32 -2.62 34.21 16.81
N SER A 33 -3.50 33.53 17.54
CA SER A 33 -4.40 32.47 17.10
C SER A 33 -3.79 31.11 16.74
N ASN A 34 -3.51 30.35 17.81
CA ASN A 34 -3.92 28.93 17.87
C ASN A 34 -5.44 28.82 17.67
N LEU A 35 -5.94 29.07 16.46
CA LEU A 35 -7.30 28.72 16.06
C LEU A 35 -7.26 27.39 15.32
N HIS A 36 -7.56 26.37 16.11
CA HIS A 36 -8.02 25.04 15.77
C HIS A 36 -8.61 24.92 14.33
N PRO A 37 -8.04 24.10 13.41
CA PRO A 37 -8.57 23.96 12.04
C PRO A 37 -9.84 23.08 11.95
N LYS A 38 -10.65 22.96 13.02
CA LYS A 38 -11.78 22.01 13.06
C LYS A 38 -13.09 22.51 12.45
N LEU A 39 -13.15 23.71 11.87
CA LEU A 39 -14.39 24.27 11.31
C LEU A 39 -14.34 24.53 9.79
N ARG A 40 -13.63 23.69 9.03
CA ARG A 40 -13.78 23.62 7.56
C ARG A 40 -14.42 22.33 7.06
N ALA A 41 -15.26 21.69 7.89
CA ALA A 41 -16.09 20.59 7.46
C ALA A 41 -17.49 21.14 7.16
N ASN A 42 -17.92 21.04 5.90
CA ASN A 42 -19.26 21.34 5.39
C ASN A 42 -19.47 22.73 4.76
N LEU A 43 -18.46 23.29 4.05
CA LEU A 43 -18.82 24.01 2.84
C LEU A 43 -19.38 22.94 1.90
N GLY A 44 -20.70 23.03 1.65
CA GLY A 44 -21.45 22.08 0.86
C GLY A 44 -20.75 21.78 -0.47
N ARG A 45 -21.05 20.61 -1.04
CA ARG A 45 -20.74 20.29 -2.43
C ARG A 45 -21.49 21.28 -3.31
N ILE A 46 -20.99 22.49 -3.42
CA ILE A 46 -21.37 23.40 -4.49
C ILE A 46 -20.72 22.75 -5.70
N ASP A 47 -21.56 22.24 -6.60
CA ASP A 47 -21.12 21.70 -7.87
C ASP A 47 -20.41 22.85 -8.61
N HIS A 48 -19.09 22.85 -8.50
CA HIS A 48 -18.27 23.87 -9.11
C HIS A 48 -18.37 23.69 -10.63
N VAL A 49 -18.96 24.69 -11.28
CA VAL A 49 -19.12 24.74 -12.73
C VAL A 49 -17.79 25.20 -13.32
N TRP A 50 -17.19 24.34 -14.14
CA TRP A 50 -15.94 24.64 -14.84
C TRP A 50 -16.21 25.62 -15.98
N SER A 51 -15.52 26.76 -16.00
CA SER A 51 -15.56 27.66 -17.15
C SER A 51 -14.76 27.08 -18.33
N GLN A 52 -15.03 27.53 -19.54
CA GLN A 52 -14.30 27.10 -20.74
C GLN A 52 -12.80 27.47 -20.66
N GLU A 53 -12.49 28.64 -20.07
CA GLU A 53 -11.13 29.11 -19.84
C GLU A 53 -10.38 28.24 -18.83
N GLU A 54 -11.04 27.86 -17.73
CA GLU A 54 -10.46 26.93 -16.74
C GLU A 54 -10.19 25.57 -17.36
N VAL A 55 -11.06 25.08 -18.25
CA VAL A 55 -10.85 23.81 -18.97
C VAL A 55 -9.69 23.91 -19.97
N ALA A 56 -9.57 25.02 -20.69
CA ALA A 56 -8.45 25.25 -21.60
C ALA A 56 -7.11 25.30 -20.84
N LEU A 57 -7.07 26.05 -19.74
CA LEU A 57 -5.92 26.15 -18.86
C LEU A 57 -5.57 24.79 -18.23
N LEU A 58 -6.57 24.00 -17.83
CA LEU A 58 -6.34 22.66 -17.31
C LEU A 58 -5.61 21.76 -18.31
N ARG A 59 -6.02 21.78 -19.59
CA ARG A 59 -5.36 21.00 -20.65
C ARG A 59 -3.91 21.44 -20.87
N GLU A 60 -3.66 22.74 -20.89
CA GLU A 60 -2.29 23.27 -21.01
C GLU A 60 -1.41 22.82 -19.83
N LEU A 61 -1.93 22.88 -18.60
CA LEU A 61 -1.21 22.46 -17.41
C LEU A 61 -0.96 20.95 -17.36
N GLU A 62 -1.89 20.12 -17.84
CA GLU A 62 -1.68 18.67 -17.97
C GLU A 62 -0.48 18.35 -18.88
N VAL A 63 -0.40 19.00 -20.04
CA VAL A 63 0.73 18.84 -20.97
C VAL A 63 2.02 19.34 -20.32
N ARG A 64 1.98 20.52 -19.68
CA ARG A 64 3.15 21.14 -19.05
C ARG A 64 3.72 20.32 -17.88
N PHE A 65 2.86 19.66 -17.10
CA PHE A 65 3.27 18.84 -15.96
C PHE A 65 3.33 17.34 -16.28
N ALA A 66 3.29 16.95 -17.56
CA ALA A 66 3.43 15.56 -17.95
C ALA A 66 4.70 14.94 -17.34
N GLY A 67 4.55 13.78 -16.68
CA GLY A 67 5.65 13.06 -16.02
C GLY A 67 6.04 13.57 -14.61
N CYS A 68 5.46 14.67 -14.13
CA CYS A 68 5.70 15.13 -12.77
C CYS A 68 5.04 14.21 -11.73
N LYS A 69 5.72 13.99 -10.60
CA LYS A 69 5.09 13.32 -9.45
C LYS A 69 4.08 14.29 -8.84
N PHE A 70 2.84 13.82 -8.62
CA PHE A 70 1.72 14.61 -8.05
C PHE A 70 1.17 15.74 -8.93
N ILE A 71 1.02 15.51 -10.24
CA ILE A 71 0.45 16.45 -11.23
C ILE A 71 -0.75 17.24 -10.69
N ASN A 72 -1.79 16.55 -10.20
CA ASN A 72 -3.04 17.20 -9.73
C ASN A 72 -2.81 18.19 -8.57
N LYS A 73 -1.78 17.97 -7.74
CA LYS A 73 -1.44 18.88 -6.65
C LYS A 73 -0.75 20.14 -7.18
N SER A 74 0.14 20.00 -8.16
CA SER A 74 0.78 21.12 -8.84
C SER A 74 -0.25 21.97 -9.60
N ILE A 75 -1.17 21.33 -10.32
CA ILE A 75 -2.26 22.03 -11.01
C ILE A 75 -3.15 22.79 -10.01
N ALA A 76 -3.53 22.16 -8.89
CA ALA A 76 -4.35 22.81 -7.85
C ALA A 76 -3.67 24.05 -7.21
N SER A 77 -2.34 24.10 -7.20
CA SER A 77 -1.63 25.29 -6.70
C SER A 77 -1.77 26.50 -7.61
N ILE A 78 -2.00 26.27 -8.91
CA ILE A 78 -2.24 27.31 -9.92
C ILE A 78 -3.74 27.62 -9.99
N LEU A 79 -4.58 26.58 -10.13
CA LEU A 79 -6.04 26.67 -10.11
C LEU A 79 -6.57 26.72 -8.66
N LYS A 80 -6.38 27.86 -7.99
CA LYS A 80 -6.73 28.06 -6.56
C LYS A 80 -8.20 27.75 -6.22
N THR A 81 -9.08 27.77 -7.21
CA THR A 81 -10.51 27.48 -7.11
C THR A 81 -10.83 25.99 -7.06
N ASN A 82 -9.90 25.12 -7.51
CA ASN A 82 -10.14 23.69 -7.64
C ASN A 82 -9.28 22.86 -6.69
N THR A 83 -9.92 21.90 -6.03
CA THR A 83 -9.20 20.89 -5.25
C THR A 83 -8.50 19.88 -6.17
N PRO A 84 -7.41 19.23 -5.73
CA PRO A 84 -6.74 18.18 -6.52
C PRO A 84 -7.68 17.05 -6.95
N LYS A 85 -8.73 16.80 -6.16
CA LYS A 85 -9.77 15.81 -6.48
C LYS A 85 -10.67 16.26 -7.62
N GLN A 86 -11.18 17.49 -7.56
CA GLN A 86 -12.01 18.06 -8.65
C GLN A 86 -11.25 18.10 -9.98
N ILE A 87 -9.96 18.45 -9.92
CA ILE A 87 -9.06 18.39 -11.09
C ILE A 87 -9.03 16.96 -11.62
N SER A 88 -8.66 15.97 -10.79
CA SER A 88 -8.62 14.56 -11.20
C SER A 88 -9.92 14.06 -11.82
N ASP A 89 -11.06 14.41 -11.23
CA ASP A 89 -12.38 14.01 -11.69
C ASP A 89 -12.67 14.66 -13.06
N LYS A 90 -12.31 15.94 -13.25
CA LYS A 90 -12.48 16.66 -14.53
C LYS A 90 -11.53 16.15 -15.62
N CYS A 91 -10.26 15.90 -15.32
CA CYS A 91 -9.30 15.28 -16.26
C CYS A 91 -9.85 13.95 -16.78
N SER A 92 -10.36 13.12 -15.86
CA SER A 92 -10.96 11.83 -16.20
C SER A 92 -12.21 12.00 -17.08
N ALA A 93 -13.03 13.01 -16.81
CA ALA A 93 -14.20 13.31 -17.65
C ALA A 93 -13.80 13.79 -19.06
N LEU A 94 -12.76 14.64 -19.17
CA LEU A 94 -12.28 15.15 -20.46
C LEU A 94 -11.60 14.07 -21.31
N ALA A 95 -10.90 13.11 -20.69
CA ALA A 95 -10.25 12.00 -21.38
C ALA A 95 -11.26 11.05 -22.06
N ASN A 96 -12.50 11.01 -21.56
CA ASN A 96 -13.56 10.16 -22.11
C ASN A 96 -14.39 10.85 -23.20
N ILE A 97 -14.21 12.15 -23.42
CA ILE A 97 -14.87 12.85 -24.53
C ILE A 97 -14.00 12.57 -25.77
N PRO A 98 -14.50 11.83 -26.77
CA PRO A 98 -13.78 11.62 -28.02
C PRO A 98 -13.38 12.98 -28.56
N MET A 99 -12.14 13.14 -28.99
CA MET A 99 -11.66 14.37 -29.60
C MET A 99 -12.32 14.51 -30.98
N GLU A 100 -13.59 14.90 -31.01
CA GLU A 100 -14.52 14.87 -32.16
C GLU A 100 -14.27 16.03 -33.14
N GLY A 101 -13.01 16.39 -33.35
CA GLY A 101 -12.64 17.58 -34.12
C GLY A 101 -11.33 17.50 -34.90
N GLN A 102 -10.68 16.33 -34.99
CA GLN A 102 -9.71 16.11 -36.05
C GLN A 102 -10.42 15.37 -37.17
N ILE A 103 -10.76 16.11 -38.23
CA ILE A 103 -11.27 15.60 -39.51
C ILE A 103 -10.35 14.46 -39.95
N PRO A 104 -10.82 13.20 -39.90
CA PRO A 104 -10.05 12.07 -40.40
C PRO A 104 -10.13 12.11 -41.92
N ASN A 105 -8.98 12.24 -42.59
CA ASN A 105 -8.91 11.88 -43.99
C ASN A 105 -9.26 10.39 -44.12
N GLU A 106 -10.24 10.11 -44.96
CA GLU A 106 -10.85 8.81 -45.22
C GLU A 106 -9.80 7.71 -45.45
N SER A 107 -9.84 6.66 -44.64
CA SER A 107 -9.33 5.35 -45.05
C SER A 107 -10.45 4.34 -44.86
N MET A 108 -11.11 4.04 -45.97
CA MET A 108 -11.92 2.85 -46.19
C MET A 108 -11.11 1.61 -45.80
N THR A 109 -11.60 0.79 -44.88
CA THR A 109 -11.47 -0.68 -44.93
C THR A 109 -12.39 -1.24 -43.84
N GLY A 110 -13.51 -1.82 -44.29
CA GLY A 110 -14.33 -2.68 -43.47
C GLY A 110 -13.61 -3.98 -43.14
N ASN A 111 -14.03 -4.60 -42.03
CA ASN A 111 -14.27 -6.04 -41.84
C ASN A 111 -14.65 -6.19 -40.35
N ASP A 112 -15.88 -6.50 -39.99
CA ASP A 112 -16.61 -7.77 -40.14
C ASP A 112 -16.41 -8.71 -38.91
N SER A 113 -17.56 -9.06 -38.33
CA SER A 113 -17.90 -10.26 -37.54
C SER A 113 -16.93 -10.84 -36.48
N HIS A 114 -17.37 -10.88 -35.21
CA HIS A 114 -17.78 -12.16 -34.59
C HIS A 114 -18.45 -11.96 -33.21
N GLU A 115 -19.70 -12.43 -33.08
CA GLU A 115 -20.33 -12.80 -31.82
C GLU A 115 -19.63 -14.04 -31.23
N SER A 116 -19.48 -14.07 -29.91
CA SER A 116 -19.27 -15.31 -29.17
C SER A 116 -19.93 -15.20 -27.80
N GLU A 117 -21.07 -15.87 -27.70
CA GLU A 117 -21.73 -16.27 -26.47
C GLU A 117 -20.82 -17.18 -25.65
N ALA A 118 -20.82 -16.98 -24.34
CA ALA A 118 -20.31 -17.97 -23.39
C ALA A 118 -21.27 -18.09 -22.22
N GLU A 119 -22.20 -19.03 -22.37
CA GLU A 119 -22.90 -19.71 -21.28
C GLU A 119 -21.87 -20.31 -20.32
N SER A 120 -22.02 -20.10 -19.01
CA SER A 120 -21.34 -20.93 -18.03
C SER A 120 -22.17 -21.15 -16.77
N VAL A 121 -22.14 -22.41 -16.38
CA VAL A 121 -23.13 -23.19 -15.65
C VAL A 121 -23.03 -22.94 -14.14
N GLN A 122 -24.20 -22.83 -13.52
CA GLN A 122 -24.41 -22.69 -12.09
C GLN A 122 -24.50 -24.07 -11.43
N GLU A 123 -23.47 -24.46 -10.67
CA GLU A 123 -23.52 -25.64 -9.79
C GLU A 123 -23.72 -25.24 -8.32
N ASN A 124 -24.79 -25.78 -7.75
CA ASN A 124 -25.15 -25.74 -6.34
C ASN A 124 -24.38 -26.83 -5.57
N SER A 125 -23.72 -26.49 -4.47
CA SER A 125 -23.25 -27.49 -3.49
C SER A 125 -23.88 -27.24 -2.13
N ASN A 126 -24.50 -28.30 -1.62
CA ASN A 126 -25.35 -28.42 -0.45
C ASN A 126 -24.55 -28.33 0.86
N ASP A 127 -24.95 -27.43 1.76
CA ASP A 127 -24.43 -27.31 3.13
C ASP A 127 -25.07 -28.37 4.03
N GLN A 128 -24.27 -29.26 4.62
CA GLN A 128 -24.63 -29.97 5.84
C GLN A 128 -23.57 -29.75 6.91
N ASN A 129 -23.99 -29.20 8.05
CA ASN A 129 -23.18 -29.17 9.26
C ASN A 129 -24.10 -29.36 10.48
N PRO A 130 -23.92 -30.41 11.29
CA PRO A 130 -24.71 -30.62 12.49
C PRO A 130 -24.22 -29.76 13.65
N HIS A 131 -25.20 -29.15 14.31
CA HIS A 131 -25.09 -28.25 15.45
C HIS A 131 -24.56 -28.99 16.69
N GLN A 132 -23.40 -28.59 17.23
CA GLN A 132 -22.98 -28.99 18.58
C GLN A 132 -23.41 -27.94 19.62
N SER A 133 -24.04 -28.45 20.66
CA SER A 133 -24.64 -27.76 21.80
C SER A 133 -23.56 -27.35 22.81
N ALA A 134 -23.44 -26.06 23.09
CA ALA A 134 -22.48 -25.53 24.05
C ALA A 134 -23.10 -25.42 25.46
N SER A 135 -22.45 -26.13 26.39
CA SER A 135 -22.65 -26.08 27.84
C SER A 135 -22.48 -24.65 28.40
N ARG A 136 -23.44 -24.22 29.22
CA ARG A 136 -23.47 -22.92 29.87
C ARG A 136 -22.48 -22.88 31.03
N ARG A 137 -21.32 -22.24 30.84
CA ARG A 137 -20.44 -21.79 31.93
C ARG A 137 -20.75 -20.34 32.33
N THR A 138 -20.76 -20.12 33.63
CA THR A 138 -20.94 -18.86 34.37
C THR A 138 -20.03 -17.75 33.81
N PRO A 139 -20.52 -16.50 33.63
CA PRO A 139 -19.71 -15.42 33.08
C PRO A 139 -18.64 -14.99 34.10
N ALA A 140 -17.39 -15.36 33.83
CA ALA A 140 -16.23 -14.77 34.48
C ALA A 140 -16.23 -13.25 34.26
N SER A 141 -15.94 -12.50 35.32
CA SER A 141 -15.81 -11.05 35.31
C SER A 141 -14.84 -10.63 34.20
N ILE A 142 -15.26 -9.66 33.38
CA ILE A 142 -14.47 -9.15 32.25
C ILE A 142 -13.23 -8.46 32.85
N PRO A 143 -11.99 -8.93 32.56
CA PRO A 143 -10.78 -8.28 33.04
C PRO A 143 -10.74 -6.84 32.55
N LYS A 144 -10.41 -5.90 33.43
CA LYS A 144 -10.28 -4.48 33.05
C LYS A 144 -9.03 -4.34 32.17
N HIS A 145 -8.99 -3.35 31.28
CA HIS A 145 -7.89 -3.18 30.33
C HIS A 145 -6.50 -3.12 30.98
N ARG A 146 -6.40 -2.62 32.23
CA ARG A 146 -5.14 -2.60 32.99
C ARG A 146 -4.60 -4.00 33.32
N ASP A 147 -5.46 -5.00 33.36
CA ASP A 147 -5.06 -6.37 33.71
C ASP A 147 -4.34 -7.06 32.55
N VAL A 148 -4.61 -6.66 31.30
CA VAL A 148 -3.96 -7.24 30.11
C VAL A 148 -2.51 -6.78 29.99
N ASP A 149 -2.24 -5.51 30.25
CA ASP A 149 -0.88 -4.97 30.18
C ASP A 149 0.01 -5.61 31.26
N ASN A 150 -0.51 -5.77 32.48
CA ASN A 150 0.20 -6.47 33.56
C ASN A 150 0.46 -7.94 33.22
N GLN A 151 -0.50 -8.64 32.61
CA GLN A 151 -0.31 -10.03 32.16
C GLN A 151 0.70 -10.15 31.02
N LEU A 152 0.78 -9.15 30.14
CA LEU A 152 1.80 -9.11 29.08
C LEU A 152 3.20 -8.91 29.66
N THR A 153 3.36 -7.97 30.61
CA THR A 153 4.63 -7.77 31.32
C THR A 153 5.06 -9.04 32.05
N GLN A 154 4.13 -9.72 32.74
CA GLN A 154 4.42 -10.99 33.41
C GLN A 154 4.83 -12.08 32.42
N ALA A 155 4.15 -12.18 31.27
CA ALA A 155 4.53 -13.15 30.24
C ALA A 155 5.93 -12.88 29.67
N GLU A 156 6.28 -11.60 29.47
CA GLU A 156 7.61 -11.20 28.99
C GLU A 156 8.72 -11.55 30.00
N GLU A 157 8.47 -11.35 31.29
CA GLU A 157 9.41 -11.73 32.34
C GLU A 157 9.64 -13.25 32.37
N LEU A 158 8.57 -14.04 32.30
CA LEU A 158 8.65 -15.51 32.22
C LEU A 158 9.40 -15.99 30.97
N LEU A 159 9.21 -15.33 29.83
CA LEU A 159 9.91 -15.67 28.58
C LEU A 159 11.38 -15.23 28.57
N SER A 160 11.74 -14.24 29.40
CA SER A 160 13.12 -13.74 29.53
C SER A 160 14.00 -14.66 30.39
N ALA A 161 13.39 -15.49 31.24
CA ALA A 161 14.06 -16.53 32.02
C ALA A 161 14.48 -17.72 31.13
N ARG A 162 15.52 -17.52 30.31
CA ARG A 162 15.99 -18.46 29.27
C ARG A 162 16.38 -19.86 29.74
N ASN A 163 16.60 -20.05 31.04
CA ASN A 163 17.23 -21.26 31.57
C ASN A 163 16.25 -22.24 32.25
N ASP A 164 14.98 -21.89 32.40
CA ASP A 164 13.98 -22.79 32.99
C ASP A 164 12.86 -23.13 31.99
N LEU A 165 12.83 -24.39 31.56
CA LEU A 165 11.84 -24.92 30.62
C LEU A 165 10.42 -24.85 31.19
N VAL A 166 10.26 -24.95 32.52
CA VAL A 166 8.94 -24.87 33.18
C VAL A 166 8.43 -23.43 33.12
N THR A 167 9.27 -22.47 33.46
CA THR A 167 8.96 -21.04 33.37
C THR A 167 8.66 -20.61 31.92
N LEU A 168 9.41 -21.13 30.94
CA LEU A 168 9.14 -20.89 29.53
C LEU A 168 7.76 -21.42 29.10
N ALA A 169 7.41 -22.64 29.50
CA ALA A 169 6.11 -23.23 29.16
C ALA A 169 4.93 -22.43 29.77
N LEU A 170 5.09 -21.93 31.00
CA LEU A 170 4.12 -21.05 31.64
C LEU A 170 3.98 -19.72 30.90
N GLY A 171 5.10 -19.10 30.49
CA GLY A 171 5.10 -17.88 29.68
C GLY A 171 4.37 -18.05 28.35
N VAL A 172 4.62 -19.16 27.64
CA VAL A 172 3.93 -19.49 26.37
C VAL A 172 2.42 -19.66 26.60
N GLY A 173 2.01 -20.39 27.64
CA GLY A 173 0.59 -20.58 27.98
C GLY A 173 -0.12 -19.27 28.31
N LEU A 174 0.55 -18.36 29.01
CA LEU A 174 0.01 -17.05 29.35
C LEU A 174 -0.21 -16.19 28.08
N VAL A 175 0.76 -16.13 27.16
CA VAL A 175 0.62 -15.42 25.88
C VAL A 175 -0.54 -15.96 25.04
N GLU A 176 -0.71 -17.29 25.00
CA GLU A 176 -1.81 -17.91 24.28
C GLU A 176 -3.18 -17.54 24.88
N SER A 177 -3.28 -17.52 26.21
CA SER A 177 -4.50 -17.12 26.92
C SER A 177 -4.89 -15.65 26.65
N ILE A 178 -3.91 -14.73 26.66
CA ILE A 178 -4.10 -13.31 26.35
C ILE A 178 -4.55 -13.15 24.88
N THR A 179 -3.90 -13.88 23.97
CA THR A 179 -4.23 -13.85 22.54
C THR A 179 -5.66 -14.32 22.31
N ASN A 180 -6.07 -15.42 22.95
CA ASN A 180 -7.44 -15.94 22.88
C ASN A 180 -8.45 -14.94 23.43
N LEU A 181 -8.15 -14.27 24.56
CA LEU A 181 -9.00 -13.23 25.14
C LEU A 181 -9.19 -12.05 24.18
N LEU A 182 -8.12 -11.53 23.58
CA LEU A 182 -8.16 -10.42 22.62
C LEU A 182 -8.95 -10.77 21.36
N MET A 183 -8.77 -11.99 20.85
CA MET A 183 -9.47 -12.47 19.65
C MET A 183 -10.97 -12.69 19.91
N ASN A 184 -11.35 -13.14 21.11
CA ASN A 184 -12.74 -13.36 21.49
C ASN A 184 -13.48 -12.05 21.83
N ASN A 185 -12.81 -11.07 22.43
CA ASN A 185 -13.42 -9.77 22.76
C ASN A 185 -13.82 -8.96 21.52
N ARG A 186 -13.08 -9.08 20.40
CA ARG A 186 -13.44 -8.44 19.13
C ARG A 186 -14.79 -8.92 18.56
N LYS A 187 -15.19 -10.17 18.82
CA LYS A 187 -16.49 -10.70 18.35
C LYS A 187 -17.67 -10.17 19.18
N ARG A 188 -17.46 -9.91 20.48
CA ARG A 188 -18.54 -9.47 21.40
C ARG A 188 -18.84 -7.97 21.31
N GLN A 189 -17.83 -7.13 21.05
CA GLN A 189 -18.06 -5.68 20.95
C GLN A 189 -18.86 -5.22 19.72
N ARG A 190 -19.02 -6.08 18.70
CA ARG A 190 -19.84 -5.74 17.53
C ARG A 190 -21.35 -5.80 17.75
N LYS A 191 -21.83 -6.36 18.87
CA LYS A 191 -23.27 -6.61 19.07
C LYS A 191 -23.99 -5.64 20.02
N HIS A 192 -23.29 -4.75 20.73
CA HIS A 192 -23.90 -4.01 21.85
C HIS A 192 -23.96 -2.48 21.75
N LYS A 193 -23.81 -1.86 20.57
CA LYS A 193 -24.08 -0.41 20.41
C LYS A 193 -24.90 -0.07 19.17
N ARG A 194 -26.07 -0.67 19.02
CA ARG A 194 -27.18 0.00 18.34
C ARG A 194 -28.42 -0.04 19.23
N PRO A 195 -28.95 1.12 19.64
CA PRO A 195 -30.29 1.20 20.22
C PRO A 195 -31.27 0.54 19.25
N GLN A 196 -31.89 -0.55 19.70
CA GLN A 196 -32.95 -1.25 19.01
C GLN A 196 -34.27 -0.51 19.26
N LYS A 197 -34.37 0.71 18.74
CA LYS A 197 -35.67 1.38 18.51
C LYS A 197 -35.71 1.66 17.00
N ASP A 198 -36.81 1.25 16.36
CA ASP A 198 -37.12 1.40 14.92
C ASP A 198 -36.70 0.26 13.98
N GLN A 199 -36.85 -1.01 14.39
CA GLN A 199 -36.74 -2.16 13.48
C GLN A 199 -38.07 -2.60 12.82
N ALA A 200 -39.15 -1.84 12.96
CA ALA A 200 -40.42 -2.14 12.30
C ALA A 200 -40.64 -1.31 11.02
N LYS A 201 -39.69 -1.30 10.07
CA LYS A 201 -39.92 -0.84 8.67
C LYS A 201 -38.72 -0.98 7.70
N ARG A 202 -37.83 -1.96 7.90
CA ARG A 202 -36.78 -2.26 6.89
C ARG A 202 -37.08 -3.54 6.14
N HIS A 203 -38.26 -3.60 5.53
CA HIS A 203 -38.50 -4.54 4.45
C HIS A 203 -37.81 -4.01 3.17
N LYS A 204 -37.00 -4.89 2.54
CA LYS A 204 -36.68 -4.90 1.11
C LYS A 204 -35.95 -3.69 0.51
N ARG A 205 -34.77 -3.35 1.02
CA ARG A 205 -33.70 -2.91 0.10
C ARG A 205 -32.71 -4.04 -0.06
N THR A 206 -33.06 -4.98 -0.93
CA THR A 206 -32.14 -5.87 -1.62
C THR A 206 -31.22 -4.96 -2.45
N GLY A 207 -30.26 -4.32 -1.78
CA GLY A 207 -29.36 -3.39 -2.41
C GLY A 207 -28.50 -4.18 -3.37
N ASN A 208 -28.80 -4.06 -4.67
CA ASN A 208 -28.04 -4.65 -5.77
C ASN A 208 -26.57 -4.55 -5.45
N ASN A 209 -25.99 -5.72 -5.14
CA ASN A 209 -24.62 -5.89 -4.65
C ASN A 209 -23.71 -5.43 -5.78
N THR A 210 -23.41 -4.14 -5.76
CA THR A 210 -22.69 -3.43 -6.81
C THR A 210 -21.45 -4.24 -7.15
N GLY A 211 -21.17 -4.48 -8.43
CA GLY A 211 -20.07 -5.34 -8.86
C GLY A 211 -18.74 -5.02 -8.16
N ALA A 212 -18.54 -3.77 -7.72
CA ALA A 212 -17.45 -3.36 -6.84
C ALA A 212 -17.32 -4.19 -5.55
N LYS A 213 -18.41 -4.48 -4.82
CA LYS A 213 -18.38 -5.27 -3.58
C LYS A 213 -18.03 -6.73 -3.85
N ARG A 214 -18.55 -7.31 -4.93
CA ARG A 214 -18.21 -8.68 -5.37
C ARG A 214 -16.75 -8.76 -5.80
N ARG A 215 -16.28 -7.81 -6.61
CA ARG A 215 -14.86 -7.69 -7.01
C ARG A 215 -13.93 -7.53 -5.82
N TRP A 216 -14.29 -6.70 -4.85
CA TRP A 216 -13.49 -6.51 -3.64
C TRP A 216 -13.45 -7.78 -2.77
N ALA A 217 -14.58 -8.48 -2.62
CA ALA A 217 -14.63 -9.75 -1.92
C ALA A 217 -13.76 -10.81 -2.60
N ALA A 218 -13.83 -10.93 -3.93
CA ALA A 218 -13.01 -11.85 -4.71
C ALA A 218 -11.51 -11.54 -4.58
N ARG A 219 -11.10 -10.27 -4.73
CA ARG A 219 -9.70 -9.86 -4.52
C ARG A 219 -9.20 -10.19 -3.12
N ARG A 220 -10.05 -9.99 -2.10
CA ARG A 220 -9.70 -10.31 -0.71
C ARG A 220 -9.57 -11.81 -0.48
N ALA A 221 -10.41 -12.63 -1.11
CA ALA A 221 -10.32 -14.08 -1.05
C ALA A 221 -9.03 -14.58 -1.72
N LEU A 222 -8.73 -14.08 -2.93
CA LEU A 222 -7.50 -14.41 -3.66
C LEU A 222 -6.26 -14.08 -2.82
N PHE A 223 -6.18 -12.87 -2.27
CA PHE A 223 -5.06 -12.47 -1.41
C PHE A 223 -4.88 -13.41 -0.21
N ARG A 224 -5.96 -13.84 0.44
CA ARG A 224 -5.89 -14.79 1.55
C ARG A 224 -5.38 -16.16 1.12
N ALA A 225 -5.84 -16.66 -0.03
CA ALA A 225 -5.37 -17.92 -0.60
C ALA A 225 -3.87 -17.85 -0.93
N THR A 226 -3.41 -16.76 -1.58
CA THR A 226 -1.98 -16.56 -1.88
C THR A 226 -1.14 -16.46 -0.60
N GLN A 227 -1.62 -15.76 0.43
CA GLN A 227 -0.93 -15.68 1.72
C GLN A 227 -0.85 -17.04 2.43
N GLN A 228 -1.89 -17.86 2.33
CA GLN A 228 -1.85 -19.23 2.86
C GLN A 228 -0.84 -20.08 2.09
N LEU A 229 -0.86 -20.04 0.75
CA LEU A 229 0.09 -20.75 -0.11
C LEU A 229 1.54 -20.34 0.20
N TYR A 230 1.80 -19.05 0.36
CA TYR A 230 3.12 -18.57 0.77
C TYR A 230 3.52 -19.12 2.14
N LYS A 231 2.61 -19.13 3.12
CA LYS A 231 2.90 -19.64 4.47
C LYS A 231 3.16 -21.15 4.48
N THR A 232 2.41 -21.93 3.71
CA THR A 232 2.62 -23.39 3.59
C THR A 232 3.93 -23.67 2.87
N ASN A 233 4.16 -23.00 1.74
CA ASN A 233 5.33 -23.25 0.91
C ASN A 233 6.62 -22.68 1.52
N ARG A 234 6.55 -21.62 2.34
CA ARG A 234 7.73 -21.07 3.03
C ARG A 234 8.42 -22.12 3.91
N ARG A 235 7.66 -23.00 4.57
CA ARG A 235 8.25 -24.09 5.38
C ARG A 235 8.91 -25.14 4.49
N GLN A 236 8.30 -25.48 3.37
CA GLN A 236 8.85 -26.44 2.40
C GLN A 236 10.11 -25.89 1.72
N LEU A 237 10.06 -24.65 1.23
CA LEU A 237 11.20 -23.93 0.66
C LEU A 237 12.33 -23.77 1.68
N ALA A 238 12.01 -23.48 2.95
CA ALA A 238 13.02 -23.43 4.00
C ALA A 238 13.66 -24.81 4.24
N ARG A 239 12.90 -25.91 4.19
CA ARG A 239 13.46 -27.27 4.25
C ARG A 239 14.29 -27.60 3.02
N GLU A 240 13.89 -27.13 1.85
CA GLU A 240 14.63 -27.35 0.61
C GLU A 240 15.98 -26.63 0.65
N ILE A 241 15.97 -25.37 1.09
CA ILE A 241 17.19 -24.55 1.27
C ILE A 241 18.07 -25.08 2.41
N MET A 242 17.48 -25.54 3.53
CA MET A 242 18.23 -25.91 4.74
C MET A 242 18.50 -27.41 4.91
N GLY A 243 17.82 -28.29 4.17
CA GLY A 243 17.68 -29.69 4.59
C GLY A 243 17.44 -30.74 3.51
N THR A 244 17.44 -30.41 2.22
CA THR A 244 17.47 -31.41 1.13
C THR A 244 18.75 -31.38 0.31
N LEU A 245 19.89 -31.07 0.94
CA LEU A 245 21.15 -31.70 0.56
C LEU A 245 21.37 -32.87 1.50
N THR A 246 20.71 -33.99 1.24
CA THR A 246 21.10 -35.29 1.83
C THR A 246 22.43 -35.81 1.27
N SER A 247 23.01 -35.11 0.29
CA SER A 247 24.45 -35.15 0.04
C SER A 247 25.10 -34.02 0.85
N SER A 248 25.46 -34.32 2.09
CA SER A 248 26.36 -33.47 2.90
C SER A 248 27.76 -33.34 2.29
N THR A 249 28.01 -34.04 1.18
CA THR A 249 29.20 -33.88 0.36
C THR A 249 29.06 -32.59 -0.44
N CYS A 250 29.74 -31.54 0.03
CA CYS A 250 30.01 -30.39 -0.80
C CYS A 250 30.68 -30.89 -2.09
N PRO A 251 30.19 -30.52 -3.29
CA PRO A 251 30.80 -30.95 -4.54
C PRO A 251 32.21 -30.39 -4.72
N LEU A 252 32.61 -29.42 -3.89
CA LEU A 252 33.94 -28.87 -3.84
C LEU A 252 34.72 -29.50 -2.69
N SER A 253 35.96 -29.88 -2.97
CA SER A 253 36.88 -30.29 -1.91
C SER A 253 37.20 -29.10 -0.99
N LYS A 254 37.71 -29.39 0.21
CA LYS A 254 38.12 -28.35 1.16
C LYS A 254 39.17 -27.41 0.52
N GLU A 255 40.08 -27.97 -0.26
CA GLU A 255 41.16 -27.25 -0.94
C GLU A 255 40.62 -26.32 -2.04
N GLU A 256 39.60 -26.75 -2.79
CA GLU A 256 38.93 -25.92 -3.80
C GLU A 256 38.18 -24.74 -3.18
N LEU A 257 37.53 -24.96 -2.04
CA LEU A 257 36.86 -23.92 -1.25
C LEU A 257 37.86 -22.88 -0.74
N GLU A 258 38.97 -23.32 -0.16
CA GLU A 258 40.04 -22.43 0.31
C GLU A 258 40.62 -21.63 -0.86
N THR A 259 40.93 -22.29 -1.98
CA THR A 259 41.44 -21.62 -3.18
C THR A 259 40.47 -20.58 -3.72
N CYS A 260 39.17 -20.89 -3.77
CA CYS A 260 38.14 -19.97 -4.23
C CYS A 260 37.98 -18.77 -3.27
N PHE A 261 38.10 -18.99 -1.97
CA PHE A 261 38.06 -17.94 -0.95
C PHE A 261 39.26 -17.00 -1.07
N TYR A 262 40.48 -17.54 -1.15
CA TYR A 262 41.70 -16.76 -1.32
C TYR A 262 41.71 -15.97 -2.63
N LYS A 263 41.28 -16.58 -3.75
CA LYS A 263 41.16 -15.89 -5.05
C LYS A 263 40.19 -14.71 -5.00
N LYS A 264 39.11 -14.83 -4.24
CA LYS A 264 38.10 -13.77 -4.07
C LYS A 264 38.61 -12.63 -3.17
N LEU A 265 39.40 -12.96 -2.14
CA LEU A 265 40.05 -11.96 -1.28
C LEU A 265 41.24 -11.27 -1.95
N SER A 266 41.98 -11.97 -2.83
CA SER A 266 43.13 -11.41 -3.56
C SER A 266 42.71 -10.49 -4.70
N SER A 267 41.44 -10.54 -5.13
CA SER A 267 40.92 -9.68 -6.18
C SER A 267 40.52 -8.33 -5.57
N PRO A 268 41.27 -7.23 -5.81
CA PRO A 268 40.91 -5.93 -5.30
C PRO A 268 39.51 -5.55 -5.79
N ASN A 269 38.63 -5.17 -4.87
CA ASN A 269 37.24 -4.88 -5.15
C ASN A 269 37.14 -3.58 -5.96
N GLN A 270 37.22 -3.68 -7.30
CA GLN A 270 37.20 -2.53 -8.21
C GLN A 270 35.94 -1.65 -8.09
N LYS A 271 34.92 -2.09 -7.35
CA LYS A 271 33.66 -1.36 -7.14
C LYS A 271 33.70 -0.33 -6.02
N SER A 272 34.74 -0.27 -5.19
CA SER A 272 34.88 0.77 -4.16
C SER A 272 35.68 1.98 -4.64
N ASN A 273 35.50 2.40 -5.89
CA ASN A 273 36.08 3.64 -6.42
C ASN A 273 35.29 4.84 -5.86
N ILE A 274 35.42 5.05 -4.55
CA ILE A 274 34.95 6.22 -3.83
C ILE A 274 36.07 7.26 -3.98
N ASN A 275 36.20 7.82 -5.18
CA ASN A 275 37.03 9.01 -5.36
C ASN A 275 36.35 10.17 -4.63
N LYS A 276 37.12 10.78 -3.71
CA LYS A 276 36.84 12.02 -3.00
C LYS A 276 37.13 13.23 -3.88
#